data_AF-A0A7Y2DVC6-F1
#
_entry.id   AF-A0A7Y2DVC6-F1
#
_cell.length_a   1.000
_cell.length_b   1.000
_cell.length_c   1.000
_cell.angle_alpha   90.00
_cell.angle_beta   90.00
_cell.angle_gamma   90.00
#
_symmetry.space_group_name_H-M   'P 1'
#
loop_
_entity.id
_entity.type
_entity.pdbx_description
1 polymer ?
#
loop_
_entity_poly.entity_id
_entity_poly.type
_entity_poly.pdbx_seq_one_letter_code
_entity_poly.pdbx_strand_id
1 'polypeptide(L)'
;LAQALVKKLCERCKVPDEQTSEAYGKVVYKGVGCPDCFNKGTRGRTAMAEILYFNDDVKQWIQNRKMSARDIVRKAIDSGFLIPMRTVAHQKVVSGITSEMEVAGVLGLVESERQFANRRFERDSGMNSGIDDIRDEEASAKTV
;
A
#
# COMPACT_ATOMS: atom_id res chain seq x y z
N LEU A 1 -17.59 0.68 3.48
CA LEU A 1 -16.50 -0.30 3.71
C LEU A 1 -15.73 -0.44 2.41
N ALA A 2 -14.42 -0.26 2.44
CA ALA A 2 -13.52 -0.63 1.35
C ALA A 2 -12.53 -1.69 1.88
N GLN A 3 -12.15 -2.67 1.06
CA GLN A 3 -11.23 -3.73 1.51
C GLN A 3 -10.34 -4.25 0.39
N ALA A 4 -9.19 -4.79 0.79
CA ALA A 4 -8.28 -5.55 -0.05
C ALA A 4 -7.80 -6.81 0.70
N LEU A 5 -7.38 -7.83 -0.04
CA LEU A 5 -6.75 -9.03 0.53
C LEU A 5 -5.25 -8.99 0.27
N VAL A 6 -4.47 -9.21 1.32
CA VAL A 6 -3.01 -9.40 1.24
C VAL A 6 -2.65 -10.78 1.72
N LYS A 7 -1.59 -11.35 1.14
CA LYS A 7 -0.99 -12.59 1.64
C LYS A 7 -0.37 -12.35 3.02
N LYS A 8 -0.46 -13.36 3.89
CA LYS A 8 0.29 -13.36 5.15
C LYS A 8 1.66 -13.97 4.95
N LEU A 9 2.66 -13.45 5.66
CA LEU A 9 3.96 -14.09 5.77
C LEU A 9 3.82 -15.49 6.37
N CYS A 10 4.68 -16.39 5.91
CA CYS A 10 4.75 -17.72 6.52
C CYS A 10 5.44 -17.62 7.88
N GLU A 11 4.77 -18.06 8.95
CA GLU A 11 5.32 -18.04 10.32
C GLU A 11 6.57 -18.91 10.50
N ARG A 12 6.83 -19.86 9.59
CA ARG A 12 7.94 -20.82 9.68
C ARG A 12 9.22 -20.32 9.03
N CYS A 13 9.13 -19.37 8.10
CA CYS A 13 10.26 -18.87 7.32
C CYS A 13 10.24 -17.35 7.14
N LYS A 14 9.54 -16.61 8.01
CA LYS A 14 9.65 -15.16 8.02
C LYS A 14 10.97 -14.76 8.69
N VAL A 15 11.67 -13.81 8.11
CA VAL A 15 12.94 -13.28 8.59
C VAL A 15 12.93 -11.76 8.52
N PRO A 16 13.73 -11.06 9.35
CA PRO A 16 13.94 -9.62 9.20
C PRO A 16 14.30 -9.27 7.75
N ASP A 17 13.69 -8.22 7.21
CA ASP A 17 14.06 -7.69 5.91
C ASP A 17 15.13 -6.62 6.06
N GLU A 18 16.33 -6.89 5.58
CA GLU A 18 17.47 -5.96 5.69
C GLU A 18 17.34 -4.74 4.77
N GLN A 19 16.51 -4.84 3.72
CA GLN A 19 16.37 -3.78 2.71
C GLN A 19 15.20 -2.81 3.02
N THR A 20 14.64 -2.89 4.23
CA THR A 20 13.37 -2.25 4.61
C THR A 20 13.38 -0.75 4.37
N SER A 21 12.27 -0.20 3.88
CA SER A 21 12.11 1.26 3.84
C SER A 21 12.20 1.86 5.24
N GLU A 22 13.02 2.90 5.42
CA GLU A 22 13.15 3.63 6.68
C GLU A 22 11.80 4.17 7.20
N ALA A 23 10.80 4.27 6.32
CA ALA A 23 9.43 4.73 6.61
C ALA A 23 8.71 3.97 7.74
N TYR A 24 9.15 2.76 8.09
CA TYR A 24 8.51 1.97 9.14
C TYR A 24 9.08 2.21 10.55
N GLY A 25 10.27 2.80 10.67
CA GLY A 25 10.93 3.08 11.96
C GLY A 25 11.18 1.84 12.85
N LYS A 26 11.00 0.63 12.32
CA LYS A 26 11.10 -0.67 13.01
C LYS A 26 11.51 -1.75 12.01
N VAL A 27 12.05 -2.85 12.53
CA VAL A 27 12.34 -4.06 11.73
C VAL A 27 11.03 -4.62 11.19
N VAL A 28 10.94 -4.78 9.87
CA VAL A 28 9.83 -5.49 9.20
C VAL A 28 10.35 -6.82 8.63
N TYR A 29 9.45 -7.64 8.11
CA TYR A 29 9.75 -9.02 7.75
C TYR A 29 9.45 -9.33 6.29
N LYS A 30 10.19 -10.30 5.76
CA LYS A 30 9.93 -10.97 4.48
C LYS A 30 9.91 -12.48 4.65
N GLY A 31 9.30 -13.20 3.71
CA GLY A 31 9.30 -14.65 3.69
C GLY A 31 10.32 -15.19 2.71
N VAL A 32 11.21 -16.08 3.15
CA VAL A 32 12.25 -16.67 2.26
C VAL A 32 11.79 -17.90 1.50
N GLY A 33 10.66 -18.50 1.90
CA GLY A 33 10.17 -19.75 1.33
C GLY A 33 10.67 -20.98 2.10
N CYS A 34 9.77 -21.95 2.29
CA CYS A 34 10.06 -23.23 2.91
C CYS A 34 9.02 -24.27 2.47
N PRO A 35 9.24 -25.58 2.74
CA PRO A 35 8.27 -26.64 2.42
C PRO A 35 6.88 -26.38 3.00
N ASP A 36 6.78 -25.82 4.22
CA ASP A 36 5.50 -25.53 4.89
C ASP A 36 4.66 -24.48 4.13
N CYS A 37 5.26 -23.64 3.30
CA CYS A 37 4.54 -22.69 2.45
C CYS A 37 4.68 -22.98 0.96
N PHE A 38 5.11 -24.20 0.60
CA PHE A 38 5.38 -24.60 -0.78
C PHE A 38 6.35 -23.63 -1.49
N ASN A 39 7.39 -23.19 -0.76
CA ASN A 39 8.41 -22.25 -1.21
C ASN A 39 7.88 -20.87 -1.65
N LYS A 40 6.69 -20.46 -1.19
CA LYS A 40 6.09 -19.15 -1.55
C LYS A 40 6.46 -18.00 -0.61
N GLY A 41 7.03 -18.28 0.55
CA GLY A 41 7.28 -17.31 1.62
C GLY A 41 6.01 -16.75 2.30
N THR A 42 4.83 -17.18 1.86
CA THR A 42 3.53 -16.71 2.33
C THR A 42 2.57 -17.86 2.56
N ARG A 43 1.68 -17.75 3.55
CA ARG A 43 0.67 -18.78 3.85
C ARG A 43 -0.63 -18.16 4.34
N GLY A 44 -1.68 -18.29 3.54
CA GLY A 44 -3.00 -17.70 3.80
C GLY A 44 -3.08 -16.21 3.45
N ARG A 45 -4.21 -15.59 3.77
CA ARG A 45 -4.49 -14.18 3.48
C ARG A 45 -5.10 -13.49 4.70
N THR A 46 -4.99 -12.18 4.77
CA THR A 46 -5.69 -11.33 5.74
C THR A 46 -6.30 -10.14 5.01
N ALA A 47 -7.44 -9.66 5.51
CA ALA A 47 -8.07 -8.46 4.98
C ALA A 47 -7.36 -7.21 5.52
N MET A 48 -7.21 -6.21 4.66
CA MET A 48 -7.00 -4.81 5.02
C MET A 48 -8.30 -4.09 4.69
N ALA A 49 -8.89 -3.43 5.67
CA ALA A 49 -10.19 -2.80 5.52
C ALA A 49 -10.13 -1.37 6.01
N GLU A 50 -10.79 -0.49 5.27
CA GLU A 50 -11.04 0.89 5.63
C GLU A 50 -12.54 1.08 5.87
N ILE A 51 -12.87 1.64 7.03
CA ILE A 51 -14.24 1.87 7.47
C ILE A 51 -14.38 3.35 7.80
N LEU A 52 -15.28 4.02 7.07
CA LEU A 52 -15.82 5.31 7.45
C LEU A 52 -17.00 5.08 8.39
N TYR A 53 -16.87 5.53 9.63
CA TYR A 53 -17.97 5.56 10.57
C TYR A 53 -18.96 6.67 10.18
N PHE A 54 -20.11 6.27 9.68
CA PHE A 54 -21.11 7.19 9.15
C PHE A 54 -22.02 7.70 10.27
N ASN A 55 -21.64 8.83 10.88
CA ASN A 55 -22.39 9.51 11.93
C ASN A 55 -23.04 10.80 11.43
N ASP A 56 -23.69 11.55 12.33
CA ASP A 56 -24.40 12.78 11.98
C ASP A 56 -23.46 13.90 11.51
N ASP A 57 -22.23 13.95 12.01
CA ASP A 57 -21.21 14.90 11.54
C ASP A 57 -20.88 14.64 10.06
N VAL A 58 -20.62 13.37 9.70
CA VAL A 58 -20.35 12.98 8.32
C VAL A 58 -21.55 13.29 7.41
N LYS A 59 -22.79 13.08 7.88
CA LYS A 59 -24.00 13.48 7.13
C LYS A 59 -24.03 14.99 6.86
N GLN A 60 -23.74 15.81 7.87
CA GLN A 60 -23.70 17.26 7.71
C GLN A 60 -22.63 17.70 6.73
N TRP A 61 -21.45 17.08 6.77
CA TRP A 61 -20.36 17.39 5.84
C TRP A 61 -20.72 17.05 4.39
N ILE A 62 -21.41 15.93 4.16
CA ILE A 62 -21.88 15.53 2.82
C ILE A 62 -22.96 16.49 2.29
N GLN A 63 -23.85 16.99 3.15
CA GLN A 63 -24.88 17.95 2.75
C GLN A 63 -24.32 19.35 2.48
N ASN A 64 -23.14 19.66 3.01
CA ASN A 64 -22.48 20.94 2.80
C ASN A 64 -21.91 21.04 1.38
N ARG A 65 -22.61 21.77 0.50
CA ARG A 65 -22.20 22.01 -0.90
C ARG A 65 -20.84 22.68 -1.08
N LYS A 66 -20.25 23.27 -0.03
CA LYS A 66 -18.91 23.87 -0.06
C LYS A 66 -17.79 22.85 0.17
N MET A 67 -18.10 21.65 0.67
CA MET A 67 -17.10 20.62 0.94
C MET A 67 -16.95 19.68 -0.26
N SER A 68 -15.71 19.41 -0.65
CA SER A 68 -15.40 18.36 -1.60
C SER A 68 -15.33 16.99 -0.90
N ALA A 69 -15.38 15.90 -1.68
CA ALA A 69 -15.14 14.55 -1.16
C ALA A 69 -13.77 14.43 -0.46
N ARG A 70 -12.75 15.14 -0.96
CA ARG A 70 -11.41 15.17 -0.34
C ARG A 70 -11.44 15.84 1.04
N ASP A 71 -12.19 16.93 1.18
CA ASP A 71 -12.33 17.62 2.46
C ASP A 71 -13.04 16.74 3.49
N ILE A 72 -14.07 16.01 3.06
CA ILE A 72 -14.80 15.06 3.90
C ILE A 72 -13.87 13.93 4.35
N VAL A 73 -13.10 13.32 3.45
CA VAL A 73 -12.15 12.26 3.79
C VAL A 73 -11.08 12.75 4.76
N ARG A 74 -10.46 13.92 4.49
CA ARG A 74 -9.45 14.50 5.38
C ARG A 74 -10.03 14.73 6.77
N LYS A 75 -11.19 15.38 6.85
CA LYS A 75 -11.85 15.66 8.11
C LYS A 75 -12.26 14.38 8.87
N ALA A 76 -12.72 13.36 8.15
CA ALA A 76 -13.03 12.06 8.75
C ALA A 76 -11.80 11.36 9.33
N ILE A 77 -10.64 11.49 8.69
CA ILE A 77 -9.36 10.98 9.22
C ILE A 77 -8.97 11.76 10.48
N ASP A 78 -9.01 13.10 10.42
CA ASP A 78 -8.63 13.97 11.53
C ASP A 78 -9.55 13.78 12.75
N SER A 79 -10.84 13.52 12.52
CA SER A 79 -11.82 13.20 13.57
C SER A 79 -11.79 11.73 14.03
N GLY A 80 -10.96 10.87 13.44
CA GLY A 80 -10.87 9.45 13.78
C GLY A 80 -12.07 8.61 13.32
N PHE A 81 -12.96 9.17 12.50
CA PHE A 81 -14.10 8.45 11.91
C PHE A 81 -13.68 7.57 10.74
N LEU A 82 -12.50 7.79 10.17
CA LEU A 82 -11.94 7.00 9.09
C LEU A 82 -10.51 6.58 9.44
N ILE A 83 -10.25 5.27 9.43
CA ILE A 83 -8.90 4.72 9.48
C ILE A 83 -8.47 4.34 8.06
N PRO A 84 -7.54 5.07 7.42
CA PRO A 84 -7.13 4.81 6.05
C PRO A 84 -6.56 3.42 5.86
N MET A 85 -6.80 2.82 4.69
CA MET A 85 -6.26 1.51 4.33
C MET A 85 -4.73 1.47 4.38
N ARG A 86 -4.07 2.59 4.05
CA ARG A 86 -2.61 2.76 4.18
C ARG A 86 -2.14 2.62 5.62
N THR A 87 -2.87 3.18 6.58
CA THR A 87 -2.57 3.06 8.01
C THR A 87 -2.71 1.62 8.48
N VAL A 88 -3.78 0.93 8.06
CA VAL A 88 -3.97 -0.50 8.35
C VAL A 88 -2.87 -1.36 7.74
N ALA A 89 -2.46 -1.04 6.51
CA ALA A 89 -1.37 -1.73 5.83
C ALA A 89 -0.03 -1.55 6.56
N HIS A 90 0.29 -0.31 6.93
CA HIS A 90 1.49 0.02 7.71
C HIS A 90 1.54 -0.79 9.01
N GLN A 91 0.44 -0.82 9.77
CA GLN A 91 0.36 -1.60 11.01
C GLN A 91 0.60 -3.10 10.78
N LYS A 92 0.06 -3.69 9.70
CA LYS A 92 0.27 -5.10 9.40
C LYS A 92 1.71 -5.42 9.00
N VAL A 93 2.37 -4.52 8.28
CA VAL A 93 3.80 -4.68 7.91
C VAL A 93 4.67 -4.64 9.15
N VAL A 94 4.48 -3.62 10.00
CA VAL A 94 5.22 -3.47 11.27
C VAL A 94 4.95 -4.64 12.22
N SER A 95 3.76 -5.23 12.19
CA SER A 95 3.42 -6.42 12.99
C SER A 95 3.96 -7.73 12.40
N GLY A 96 4.67 -7.70 11.27
CA GLY A 96 5.18 -8.89 10.60
C GLY A 96 4.09 -9.83 10.07
N ILE A 97 2.89 -9.32 9.83
CA ILE A 97 1.76 -10.11 9.30
C ILE A 97 1.88 -10.26 7.78
N THR A 98 2.30 -9.20 7.09
CA THR A 98 2.51 -9.16 5.63
C THR A 98 3.83 -8.43 5.35
N SER A 99 4.31 -8.49 4.10
CA SER A 99 5.52 -7.76 3.69
C SER A 99 5.17 -6.41 3.06
N GLU A 100 6.12 -5.49 3.10
CA GLU A 100 6.06 -4.22 2.36
C GLU A 100 5.78 -4.45 0.87
N MET A 101 6.46 -5.41 0.24
CA MET A 101 6.29 -5.73 -1.18
C MET A 101 4.87 -6.20 -1.53
N GLU A 102 4.23 -7.00 -0.67
CA GLU A 102 2.86 -7.44 -0.90
C GLU A 102 1.87 -6.26 -0.80
N VAL A 103 2.06 -5.39 0.19
CA VAL A 103 1.25 -4.18 0.34
C VAL A 103 1.42 -3.27 -0.87
N ALA A 104 2.67 -3.03 -1.29
CA ALA A 104 2.98 -2.17 -2.43
C ALA A 104 2.35 -2.71 -3.72
N GLY A 105 2.34 -4.04 -3.92
CA GLY A 105 1.69 -4.68 -5.06
C GLY A 105 0.17 -4.58 -5.05
N VAL A 106 -0.46 -4.69 -3.87
CA VAL A 106 -1.94 -4.66 -3.75
C VAL A 106 -2.50 -3.25 -3.78
N LEU A 107 -1.84 -2.29 -3.10
CA LEU A 107 -2.30 -0.91 -2.99
C LEU A 107 -1.71 0.01 -4.07
N GLY A 108 -0.82 -0.50 -4.93
CA GLY A 108 -0.10 0.32 -5.91
C GLY A 108 0.73 1.42 -5.23
N LEU A 109 1.24 1.16 -4.01
CA LEU A 109 2.03 2.15 -3.29
C LEU A 109 3.42 2.21 -3.91
N VAL A 110 3.65 3.32 -4.61
CA VAL A 110 4.89 3.66 -5.32
C VAL A 110 6.02 4.08 -4.37
N GLU A 111 5.82 3.99 -3.05
CA GLU A 111 6.80 4.45 -2.04
C GLU A 111 7.98 3.48 -1.83
N SER A 112 7.92 2.25 -2.35
CA SER A 112 9.09 1.37 -2.30
C SER A 112 9.98 1.63 -3.50
N GLU A 113 11.18 2.20 -3.30
CA GLU A 113 12.21 2.33 -4.35
C GLU A 113 12.51 0.98 -5.05
N ARG A 114 12.26 -0.14 -4.35
CA ARG A 114 12.41 -1.50 -4.89
C ARG A 114 11.50 -1.82 -6.09
N GLN A 115 10.28 -1.27 -6.14
CA GLN A 115 9.40 -1.43 -7.31
C GLN A 115 9.95 -0.67 -8.53
N PHE A 116 10.72 0.40 -8.32
CA PHE A 116 11.41 1.10 -9.40
C PHE A 116 12.70 0.39 -9.82
N ALA A 117 13.40 -0.25 -8.88
CA ALA A 117 14.61 -1.02 -9.19
C ALA A 117 14.32 -2.19 -10.14
N ASN A 118 13.20 -2.91 -9.93
CA ASN A 118 12.78 -3.97 -10.85
C ASN A 118 12.43 -3.42 -12.25
N ARG A 119 11.78 -2.26 -12.33
CA ARG A 119 11.49 -1.60 -13.63
C ARG A 119 12.73 -1.07 -14.34
N ARG A 120 13.73 -0.55 -13.61
CA ARG A 120 15.03 -0.19 -14.18
C ARG A 120 15.76 -1.43 -14.70
N PHE A 121 15.72 -2.53 -13.96
CA PHE A 121 16.28 -3.80 -14.40
C PHE A 121 15.58 -4.33 -15.66
N GLU A 122 14.25 -4.24 -15.77
CA GLU A 122 13.51 -4.61 -16.99
C GLU A 122 13.88 -3.72 -18.20
N ARG A 123 14.10 -2.42 -17.96
CA ARG A 123 14.59 -1.46 -18.97
C ARG A 123 16.01 -1.79 -19.45
N ASP A 124 16.91 -2.13 -18.53
CA ASP A 124 18.31 -2.47 -18.83
C ASP A 124 18.46 -3.90 -19.39
N SER A 125 17.48 -4.79 -19.14
CA SER A 125 17.46 -6.19 -19.59
C SER A 125 16.70 -6.40 -20.92
N GLY A 126 16.17 -5.34 -21.54
CA GLY A 126 15.55 -5.39 -22.86
C GLY A 126 14.24 -6.19 -22.95
N MET A 127 13.52 -6.38 -21.84
CA MET A 127 12.21 -7.04 -21.84
C MET A 127 11.11 -5.98 -21.93
N ASN A 128 10.59 -5.77 -23.14
CA ASN A 128 9.59 -4.74 -23.43
C ASN A 128 8.19 -5.17 -22.95
N SER A 129 7.72 -4.70 -21.79
CA SER A 129 6.29 -4.74 -21.44
C SER A 129 5.66 -3.42 -21.88
N GLY A 130 5.04 -3.41 -23.06
CA GLY A 130 4.44 -2.22 -23.69
C GLY A 130 3.27 -1.61 -22.91
N ILE A 131 3.58 -0.82 -21.87
CA ILE A 131 2.66 0.08 -21.15
C ILE A 131 3.37 1.42 -20.86
N ASP A 132 4.24 1.89 -21.75
CA ASP A 132 4.92 3.18 -21.61
C ASP A 132 4.45 4.15 -22.70
N ASP A 133 3.23 4.66 -22.57
CA ASP A 133 2.74 5.76 -23.44
C ASP A 133 1.73 6.70 -22.76
N ILE A 134 1.73 6.78 -21.43
CA ILE A 134 0.93 7.79 -20.73
C ILE A 134 1.69 8.29 -19.50
N ARG A 135 2.65 9.21 -19.71
CA ARG A 135 3.07 10.25 -18.75
C ARG A 135 4.33 10.99 -19.22
N ASP A 136 4.24 11.72 -20.33
CA ASP A 136 5.28 12.72 -20.67
C ASP A 136 4.73 14.05 -21.23
N GLU A 137 3.41 14.31 -21.17
CA GLU A 137 2.86 15.60 -21.66
C GLU A 137 2.42 16.61 -20.58
N GLU A 138 2.28 16.24 -19.30
CA GLU A 138 1.81 17.21 -18.29
C GLU A 138 2.92 18.02 -17.57
N ALA A 139 4.20 17.78 -17.86
CA ALA A 139 5.31 18.50 -17.22
C ALA A 139 5.79 19.76 -17.96
N SER A 140 5.28 20.06 -19.17
CA SER A 140 5.75 21.21 -19.97
C SER A 140 4.77 22.39 -20.06
N ALA A 141 3.60 22.34 -19.40
CA ALA A 141 2.58 23.40 -19.50
C ALA A 141 2.46 24.32 -18.26
N LYS A 142 3.48 24.38 -17.39
CA LYS A 142 3.55 25.37 -16.30
C LYS A 142 4.91 26.05 -16.22
N THR A 143 5.30 26.70 -17.31
CA THR A 143 6.20 27.86 -17.29
C THR A 143 5.86 28.69 -18.52
N VAL A 144 4.86 29.57 -18.37
CA VAL A 144 4.68 30.93 -18.94
C VAL A 144 3.28 31.39 -18.51
#